data_AF-A0A498LT57-F1
#
_entry.id   AF-A0A498LT57-F1
#
_cell.length_a   1.000
_cell.length_b   1.000
_cell.length_c   1.000
_cell.angle_alpha   90.00
_cell.angle_beta   90.00
_cell.angle_gamma   90.00
#
_symmetry.space_group_name_H-M   'P 1'
#
loop_
_entity.id
_entity.type
_entity.pdbx_description
1 polymer ?
#
loop_
_entity_poly.entity_id
_entity_poly.type
_entity_poly.pdbx_seq_one_letter_code
_entity_poly.pdbx_strand_id
1 'polypeptide(L)'
;MECLVFICDQAAGNRAMLTRLGVTKEQPFFSVDGIRVFCLWDPPHLIKNIRNNWRRHGFVLDGNEITWDILEDLYAYDSHQEIRLCCRLTKKHVHLPPFASMRVRLATQVLSHSVAVGIKTLTDIKGLTGQHQQNYLEAARFCENFNGLFDCFNSKQLKDSHKLKCAISDASAHFPFFDKCLEWLPRLKLVGANSNKKQIPCVEGWQHNILCLKMLWSDLRQRHQVSFLLTNRLNQDCLENAFSSIRARGGNRDNPDSVQFECEYRAVATGLMFSNSEKTNCEQDLDALLLQFSTYASHESPQVIVDPKSIME
;
A
#
# COMPACT_ATOMS: atom_id res chain seq x y z
N MET A 1 -22.64 -9.43 8.29
CA MET A 1 -21.19 -9.17 8.10
C MET A 1 -21.02 -7.65 8.16
N GLU A 2 -20.20 -7.12 9.06
CA GLU A 2 -19.99 -5.68 9.20
C GLU A 2 -18.76 -5.27 8.38
N CYS A 3 -18.91 -4.31 7.45
CA CYS A 3 -17.78 -3.76 6.70
C CYS A 3 -17.18 -2.58 7.48
N LEU A 4 -15.96 -2.74 7.97
CA LEU A 4 -15.30 -1.73 8.80
C LEU A 4 -14.25 -0.91 8.05
N VAL A 5 -13.75 -1.42 6.92
CA VAL A 5 -12.63 -0.81 6.22
C VAL A 5 -12.88 -0.83 4.72
N PHE A 6 -12.67 0.31 4.08
CA PHE A 6 -12.66 0.49 2.64
C PHE A 6 -11.24 0.89 2.19
N ILE A 7 -10.72 0.22 1.16
CA ILE A 7 -9.33 0.39 0.72
C ILE A 7 -9.33 0.74 -0.77
N CYS A 8 -8.67 1.83 -1.14
CA CYS A 8 -8.58 2.28 -2.54
C CYS A 8 -7.19 2.84 -2.89
N ASP A 9 -6.86 2.87 -4.18
CA ASP A 9 -5.63 3.50 -4.65
C ASP A 9 -5.78 5.02 -4.71
N GLN A 10 -4.71 5.77 -4.93
CA GLN A 10 -4.76 7.23 -5.00
C GLN A 10 -5.13 7.79 -6.40
N ALA A 11 -5.82 7.01 -7.24
CA ALA A 11 -6.30 7.50 -8.52
C ALA A 11 -7.21 8.74 -8.34
N ALA A 12 -7.29 9.59 -9.37
CA ALA A 12 -8.07 10.83 -9.29
C ALA A 12 -9.55 10.58 -8.97
N GLY A 13 -10.15 9.51 -9.54
CA GLY A 13 -11.52 9.12 -9.26
C GLY A 13 -11.75 8.73 -7.79
N ASN A 14 -10.87 7.89 -7.23
CA ASN A 14 -10.94 7.45 -5.84
C ASN A 14 -10.75 8.61 -4.85
N ARG A 15 -9.84 9.54 -5.14
CA ARG A 15 -9.70 10.79 -4.37
C ARG A 15 -10.97 11.63 -4.40
N ALA A 16 -11.55 11.85 -5.58
CA ALA A 16 -12.80 12.60 -5.71
C ALA A 16 -13.97 11.92 -4.98
N MET A 17 -14.05 10.59 -5.05
CA MET A 17 -15.04 9.80 -4.33
C MET A 17 -14.92 9.98 -2.81
N LEU A 18 -13.73 9.79 -2.23
CA LEU A 18 -13.54 9.98 -0.79
C LEU A 18 -13.86 11.41 -0.34
N THR A 19 -13.51 12.42 -1.14
CA THR A 19 -13.90 13.82 -0.86
C THR A 19 -15.42 13.99 -0.85
N ARG A 20 -16.16 13.39 -1.81
CA ARG A 20 -17.63 13.44 -1.85
C ARG A 20 -18.27 12.71 -0.67
N LEU A 21 -17.62 11.68 -0.15
CA LEU A 21 -18.04 10.94 1.05
C LEU A 21 -17.68 11.69 2.35
N GLY A 22 -17.10 12.89 2.28
CA GLY A 22 -16.73 13.69 3.45
C GLY A 22 -15.51 13.16 4.21
N VAL A 23 -14.71 12.29 3.60
CA VAL A 23 -13.53 11.71 4.24
C VAL A 23 -12.39 12.72 4.24
N THR A 24 -11.86 13.01 5.43
CA THR A 24 -10.71 13.91 5.64
C THR A 24 -9.62 13.22 6.48
N LYS A 25 -8.53 13.93 6.79
CA LYS A 25 -7.47 13.41 7.68
C LYS A 25 -7.97 13.27 9.11
N GLU A 26 -8.82 14.20 9.56
CA GLU A 26 -9.40 14.26 10.90
C GLU A 26 -10.57 13.28 11.05
N GLN A 27 -11.28 13.04 9.93
CA GLN A 27 -12.36 12.08 9.84
C GLN A 27 -12.09 11.08 8.71
N PRO A 28 -11.19 10.10 8.93
CA PRO A 28 -10.78 9.15 7.90
C PRO A 28 -11.79 8.01 7.72
N PHE A 29 -13.08 8.29 7.85
CA PHE A 29 -14.17 7.34 7.72
C PHE A 29 -15.43 8.04 7.24
N PHE A 30 -16.32 7.29 6.60
CA PHE A 30 -17.71 7.69 6.38
C PHE A 30 -18.64 6.74 7.15
N SER A 31 -19.92 7.10 7.27
CA SER A 31 -20.90 6.30 8.01
C SER A 31 -21.92 5.66 7.06
N VAL A 32 -22.24 4.38 7.28
CA VAL A 32 -23.30 3.65 6.58
C VAL A 32 -24.15 2.98 7.65
N ASP A 33 -25.44 3.32 7.75
CA ASP A 33 -26.37 2.77 8.75
C ASP A 33 -25.85 2.83 10.20
N GLY A 34 -25.12 3.90 10.53
CA GLY A 34 -24.52 4.09 11.85
C GLY A 34 -23.18 3.38 12.07
N ILE A 35 -22.70 2.62 11.09
CA ILE A 35 -21.39 1.93 11.12
C ILE A 35 -20.33 2.81 10.46
N ARG A 36 -19.21 3.01 11.16
CA ARG A 36 -18.05 3.73 10.62
C ARG A 36 -17.24 2.83 9.69
N VAL A 37 -17.08 3.26 8.45
CA VAL A 37 -16.25 2.61 7.43
C VAL A 37 -14.96 3.41 7.25
N PHE A 38 -13.87 2.90 7.82
CA PHE A 38 -12.55 3.52 7.78
C PHE A 38 -11.91 3.41 6.40
N CYS A 39 -11.43 4.53 5.86
CA CYS A 39 -10.88 4.59 4.51
C CYS A 39 -9.36 4.60 4.54
N LEU A 40 -8.73 3.62 3.92
CA LEU A 40 -7.27 3.55 3.77
C LEU A 40 -6.86 3.66 2.30
N TRP A 41 -5.76 4.37 2.07
CA TRP A 41 -5.04 4.29 0.81
C TRP A 41 -4.20 3.02 0.80
N ASP A 42 -4.07 2.38 -0.35
CA ASP A 42 -3.27 1.15 -0.45
C ASP A 42 -1.76 1.39 -0.16
N PRO A 43 -1.20 0.80 0.92
CA PRO A 43 0.20 1.05 1.30
C PRO A 43 1.25 0.62 0.24
N PRO A 44 1.13 -0.55 -0.42
CA PRO A 44 1.94 -0.91 -1.60
C PRO A 44 1.97 0.16 -2.70
N HIS A 45 0.82 0.75 -3.05
CA HIS A 45 0.75 1.86 -3.99
C HIS A 45 1.42 3.14 -3.45
N LEU A 46 1.27 3.45 -2.16
CA LEU A 46 1.91 4.61 -1.54
C LEU A 46 3.44 4.52 -1.55
N ILE A 47 4.04 3.40 -1.13
CA ILE A 47 5.51 3.24 -1.12
C ILE A 47 6.09 3.29 -2.54
N LYS A 48 5.37 2.72 -3.51
CA LYS A 48 5.70 2.81 -4.92
C LYS A 48 5.73 4.24 -5.42
N ASN A 49 4.74 5.05 -5.04
CA ASN A 49 4.67 6.47 -5.39
C ASN A 49 5.78 7.28 -4.72
N ILE A 50 6.17 6.97 -3.48
CA ILE A 50 7.33 7.59 -2.82
C ILE A 50 8.61 7.33 -3.63
N ARG A 51 8.90 6.07 -3.98
CA ARG A 51 10.06 5.72 -4.83
C ARG A 51 10.02 6.46 -6.16
N ASN A 52 8.87 6.47 -6.84
CA ASN A 52 8.73 7.11 -8.14
C ASN A 52 8.97 8.63 -8.07
N ASN A 53 8.47 9.30 -7.01
CA ASN A 53 8.74 10.72 -6.79
C ASN A 53 10.21 10.97 -6.43
N TRP A 54 10.83 10.14 -5.60
CA TRP A 54 12.25 10.25 -5.27
C TRP A 54 13.11 10.19 -6.53
N ARG A 55 12.84 9.21 -7.41
CA ARG A 55 13.56 9.07 -8.68
C ARG A 55 13.37 10.26 -9.62
N ARG A 56 12.14 10.76 -9.75
CA ARG A 56 11.80 11.78 -10.75
C ARG A 56 12.19 13.19 -10.31
N HIS A 57 12.06 13.48 -9.03
CA HIS A 57 12.14 14.84 -8.51
C HIS A 57 13.12 14.99 -7.36
N GLY A 58 13.32 13.95 -6.54
CA GLY A 58 13.97 14.10 -5.24
C GLY A 58 13.06 14.70 -4.18
N PHE A 59 13.51 14.65 -2.93
CA PHE A 59 12.87 15.28 -1.79
C PHE A 59 13.80 16.31 -1.13
N VAL A 60 13.24 17.24 -0.37
CA VAL A 60 13.96 18.16 0.50
C VAL A 60 13.36 18.07 1.90
N LEU A 61 14.24 17.99 2.90
CA LEU A 61 13.87 17.98 4.30
C LEU A 61 14.79 18.93 5.08
N ASP A 62 14.21 19.99 5.65
CA ASP A 62 14.91 20.94 6.51
C ASP A 62 16.21 21.51 5.87
N GLY A 63 16.17 21.75 4.55
CA GLY A 63 17.29 22.26 3.75
C GLY A 63 18.21 21.19 3.14
N ASN A 64 18.06 19.92 3.54
CA ASN A 64 18.85 18.81 3.01
C ASN A 64 18.16 18.19 1.79
N GLU A 65 18.92 17.97 0.72
CA GLU A 65 18.42 17.38 -0.52
C GLU A 65 18.58 15.85 -0.51
N ILE A 66 17.47 15.16 -0.77
CA ILE A 66 17.37 13.71 -0.85
C ILE A 66 17.09 13.36 -2.31
N THR A 67 18.15 13.37 -3.09
CA THR A 67 18.15 13.21 -4.55
C THR A 67 18.43 11.75 -4.94
N TRP A 68 18.08 11.37 -6.16
CA TRP A 68 18.19 9.97 -6.63
C TRP A 68 19.63 9.56 -6.93
N ASP A 69 20.49 10.53 -7.22
CA ASP A 69 21.94 10.38 -7.39
C ASP A 69 22.62 9.72 -6.16
N ILE A 70 22.11 9.94 -4.94
CA ILE A 70 22.59 9.27 -3.73
C ILE A 70 22.42 7.74 -3.83
N LEU A 71 21.30 7.29 -4.40
CA LEU A 71 21.06 5.85 -4.62
C LEU A 71 21.91 5.31 -5.78
N GLU A 72 22.08 6.11 -6.85
CA GLU A 72 22.96 5.78 -7.96
C GLU A 72 24.41 5.63 -7.49
N ASP A 73 24.87 6.52 -6.62
CA ASP A 73 26.20 6.50 -6.03
C ASP A 73 26.41 5.29 -5.11
N LEU A 74 25.42 4.99 -4.24
CA LEU A 74 25.42 3.76 -3.46
C LEU A 74 25.55 2.53 -4.34
N TYR A 75 24.74 2.44 -5.39
CA TYR A 75 24.79 1.29 -6.29
C TYR A 75 26.11 1.20 -7.05
N ALA A 76 26.64 2.33 -7.53
CA ALA A 76 27.93 2.40 -8.21
C ALA A 76 29.05 1.90 -7.30
N TYR A 77 29.05 2.27 -6.03
CA TYR A 77 30.03 1.77 -5.06
C TYR A 77 29.82 0.29 -4.69
N ASP A 78 28.60 -0.07 -4.25
CA ASP A 78 28.27 -1.40 -3.71
C ASP A 78 28.32 -2.50 -4.77
N SER A 79 27.99 -2.20 -6.03
CA SER A 79 27.98 -3.21 -7.10
C SER A 79 29.35 -3.74 -7.50
N HIS A 80 30.43 -3.03 -7.16
CA HIS A 80 31.81 -3.45 -7.42
C HIS A 80 32.46 -4.13 -6.21
N GLN A 81 31.79 -4.21 -5.07
CA GLN A 81 32.31 -4.91 -3.89
C GLN A 81 32.14 -6.42 -4.04
N GLU A 82 33.15 -7.18 -3.62
CA GLU A 82 33.06 -8.65 -3.55
C GLU A 82 31.93 -9.11 -2.63
N ILE A 83 31.80 -8.43 -1.48
CA ILE A 83 30.72 -8.64 -0.52
C ILE A 83 29.87 -7.38 -0.48
N ARG A 84 28.68 -7.49 -1.04
CA ARG A 84 27.74 -6.37 -1.20
C ARG A 84 26.90 -6.15 0.05
N LEU A 85 26.85 -4.91 0.54
CA LEU A 85 25.95 -4.46 1.60
C LEU A 85 24.50 -4.54 1.13
N CYS A 86 24.24 -4.11 -0.11
CA CYS A 86 22.90 -4.03 -0.68
C CYS A 86 22.68 -5.12 -1.74
N CYS A 87 22.85 -6.40 -1.37
CA CYS A 87 22.79 -7.54 -2.30
C CYS A 87 21.51 -7.64 -3.15
N ARG A 88 20.38 -7.14 -2.64
CA ARG A 88 19.09 -7.09 -3.34
C ARG A 88 18.97 -5.93 -4.33
N LEU A 89 19.76 -4.87 -4.13
CA LEU A 89 19.78 -3.73 -5.03
C LEU A 89 20.50 -4.15 -6.32
N THR A 90 19.84 -3.94 -7.45
CA THR A 90 20.36 -4.30 -8.77
C THR A 90 20.15 -3.14 -9.74
N LYS A 91 20.76 -3.20 -10.93
CA LYS A 91 20.60 -2.20 -11.99
C LYS A 91 19.13 -1.86 -12.27
N LYS A 92 18.22 -2.85 -12.18
CA LYS A 92 16.77 -2.69 -12.40
C LYS A 92 16.07 -1.82 -11.35
N HIS A 93 16.67 -1.62 -10.17
CA HIS A 93 16.15 -0.74 -9.12
C HIS A 93 16.49 0.71 -9.39
N VAL A 94 17.71 0.96 -9.89
CA VAL A 94 18.29 2.28 -10.12
C VAL A 94 17.86 2.82 -11.48
N HIS A 95 18.09 2.03 -12.54
CA HIS A 95 17.63 2.30 -13.89
C HIS A 95 16.40 1.45 -14.18
N LEU A 96 15.23 2.01 -13.86
CA LEU A 96 13.95 1.31 -14.01
C LEU A 96 13.66 1.00 -15.47
N PRO A 97 13.59 -0.29 -15.87
CA PRO A 97 13.10 -0.65 -17.20
C PRO A 97 11.58 -0.36 -17.31
N PRO A 98 11.00 -0.44 -18.52
CA PRO A 98 9.55 -0.35 -18.69
C PRO A 98 8.81 -1.26 -17.70
N PHE A 99 7.68 -0.77 -17.16
CA PHE A 99 6.84 -1.45 -16.17
C PHE A 99 7.48 -1.71 -14.79
N ALA A 100 8.78 -1.47 -14.58
CA ALA A 100 9.41 -1.60 -13.25
C ALA A 100 8.97 -0.51 -12.26
N SER A 101 8.47 0.62 -12.77
CA SER A 101 7.81 1.66 -11.98
C SER A 101 6.57 1.13 -11.22
N MET A 102 5.93 0.07 -11.76
CA MET A 102 4.73 -0.56 -11.19
C MET A 102 5.04 -1.62 -10.12
N ARG A 103 6.27 -2.15 -10.08
CA ARG A 103 6.64 -3.28 -9.21
C ARG A 103 6.92 -2.83 -7.78
N VAL A 104 6.00 -3.12 -6.86
CA VAL A 104 6.11 -2.82 -5.42
C VAL A 104 7.39 -3.41 -4.82
N ARG A 105 7.74 -4.64 -5.18
CA ARG A 105 8.99 -5.29 -4.70
C ARG A 105 10.24 -4.45 -4.95
N LEU A 106 10.35 -3.79 -6.10
CA LEU A 106 11.52 -2.94 -6.37
C LEU A 106 11.49 -1.67 -5.51
N ALA A 107 10.32 -1.12 -5.25
CA ALA A 107 10.19 0.06 -4.39
C ALA A 107 10.55 -0.26 -2.93
N THR A 108 10.07 -1.38 -2.39
CA THR A 108 10.38 -1.79 -1.01
C THR A 108 11.83 -2.21 -0.84
N GLN A 109 12.48 -2.74 -1.88
CA GLN A 109 13.92 -3.03 -1.86
C GLN A 109 14.80 -1.78 -1.95
N VAL A 110 14.33 -0.71 -2.60
CA VAL A 110 15.00 0.61 -2.59
C VAL A 110 14.83 1.32 -1.25
N LEU A 111 13.62 1.32 -0.70
CA LEU A 111 13.28 1.97 0.57
C LEU A 111 13.42 0.98 1.74
N SER A 112 14.58 0.35 1.87
CA SER A 112 14.83 -0.71 2.85
C SER A 112 15.87 -0.30 3.90
N HIS A 113 15.86 -1.03 5.02
CA HIS A 113 16.91 -0.90 6.05
C HIS A 113 18.32 -1.13 5.49
N SER A 114 18.52 -2.11 4.61
CA SER A 114 19.85 -2.39 4.03
C SER A 114 20.36 -1.23 3.19
N VAL A 115 19.48 -0.55 2.45
CA VAL A 115 19.84 0.65 1.67
C VAL A 115 20.14 1.81 2.61
N ALA A 116 19.35 2.02 3.66
CA ALA A 116 19.63 3.03 4.68
C ALA A 116 21.02 2.86 5.31
N VAL A 117 21.35 1.63 5.73
CA VAL A 117 22.68 1.28 6.25
C VAL A 117 23.75 1.50 5.19
N GLY A 118 23.51 1.05 3.96
CA GLY A 118 24.45 1.23 2.84
C GLY A 118 24.79 2.70 2.57
N ILE A 119 23.79 3.60 2.54
CA ILE A 119 24.00 5.04 2.36
C ILE A 119 24.82 5.61 3.51
N LYS A 120 24.51 5.22 4.75
CA LYS A 120 25.28 5.66 5.93
C LYS A 120 26.73 5.20 5.87
N THR A 121 26.98 3.92 5.57
CA THR A 121 28.33 3.38 5.41
C THR A 121 29.08 4.06 4.27
N LEU A 122 28.42 4.34 3.15
CA LEU A 122 29.01 5.06 2.03
C LEU A 122 29.43 6.49 2.44
N THR A 123 28.64 7.14 3.28
CA THR A 123 28.92 8.49 3.80
C THR A 123 30.26 8.50 4.54
N ASP A 124 30.47 7.50 5.41
CA ASP A 124 31.69 7.34 6.20
C ASP A 124 32.89 6.98 5.30
N ILE A 125 32.72 6.04 4.38
CA ILE A 125 33.78 5.58 3.46
C ILE A 125 34.28 6.70 2.55
N LYS A 126 33.36 7.53 2.05
CA LYS A 126 33.72 8.67 1.20
C LYS A 126 34.23 9.88 1.97
N GLY A 127 34.18 9.86 3.30
CA GLY A 127 34.56 11.00 4.14
C GLY A 127 33.76 12.26 3.81
N LEU A 128 32.47 12.12 3.51
CA LEU A 128 31.62 13.27 3.17
C LEU A 128 31.51 14.21 4.36
N THR A 129 31.61 15.52 4.11
CA THR A 129 31.51 16.57 5.14
C THR A 129 30.51 17.65 4.75
N GLY A 130 30.11 18.46 5.73
CA GLY A 130 29.20 19.60 5.51
C GLY A 130 27.84 19.17 4.97
N GLN A 131 27.30 19.95 4.03
CA GLN A 131 25.95 19.76 3.49
C GLN A 131 25.77 18.40 2.79
N HIS A 132 26.80 17.92 2.08
CA HIS A 132 26.75 16.62 1.41
C HIS A 132 26.58 15.46 2.40
N GLN A 133 27.27 15.53 3.54
CA GLN A 133 27.10 14.55 4.60
C GLN A 133 25.66 14.53 5.12
N GLN A 134 25.08 15.72 5.38
CA GLN A 134 23.71 15.82 5.87
C GLN A 134 22.69 15.29 4.86
N ASN A 135 22.87 15.59 3.57
CA ASN A 135 22.03 15.05 2.49
C ASN A 135 22.01 13.51 2.50
N TYR A 136 23.17 12.87 2.61
CA TYR A 136 23.26 11.40 2.64
C TYR A 136 22.67 10.81 3.93
N LEU A 137 22.93 11.42 5.09
CA LEU A 137 22.36 10.97 6.35
C LEU A 137 20.83 11.11 6.37
N GLU A 138 20.28 12.18 5.79
CA GLU A 138 18.83 12.34 5.65
C GLU A 138 18.24 11.35 4.63
N ALA A 139 18.94 11.05 3.54
CA ALA A 139 18.52 10.00 2.60
C ALA A 139 18.48 8.60 3.27
N ALA A 140 19.46 8.30 4.14
CA ALA A 140 19.45 7.08 4.94
C ALA A 140 18.24 7.04 5.90
N ARG A 141 17.99 8.12 6.64
CA ARG A 141 16.81 8.24 7.54
C ARG A 141 15.49 8.15 6.78
N PHE A 142 15.44 8.71 5.58
CA PHE A 142 14.29 8.64 4.68
C PHE A 142 13.97 7.20 4.30
N CYS A 143 14.98 6.42 3.88
CA CYS A 143 14.81 4.99 3.58
C CYS A 143 14.37 4.20 4.82
N GLU A 144 14.97 4.48 5.98
CA GLU A 144 14.66 3.81 7.25
C GLU A 144 13.21 4.07 7.70
N ASN A 145 12.76 5.33 7.66
CA ASN A 145 11.41 5.70 8.05
C ASN A 145 10.36 5.08 7.11
N PHE A 146 10.59 5.08 5.80
CA PHE A 146 9.66 4.42 4.86
C PHE A 146 9.68 2.90 4.96
N ASN A 147 10.83 2.28 5.26
CA ASN A 147 10.91 0.86 5.59
C ASN A 147 10.01 0.56 6.80
N GLY A 148 10.19 1.31 7.90
CA GLY A 148 9.39 1.15 9.12
C GLY A 148 7.90 1.38 8.88
N LEU A 149 7.51 2.41 8.11
CA LEU A 149 6.11 2.65 7.76
C LEU A 149 5.52 1.48 6.97
N PHE A 150 6.22 0.98 5.97
CA PHE A 150 5.70 -0.15 5.19
C PHE A 150 5.60 -1.43 6.03
N ASP A 151 6.55 -1.65 6.94
CA ASP A 151 6.50 -2.77 7.89
C ASP A 151 5.27 -2.70 8.80
N CYS A 152 4.95 -1.52 9.34
CA CYS A 152 3.75 -1.28 10.18
C CYS A 152 2.45 -1.59 9.42
N PHE A 153 2.40 -1.33 8.13
CA PHE A 153 1.22 -1.52 7.27
C PHE A 153 1.22 -2.86 6.51
N ASN A 154 2.17 -3.76 6.81
CA ASN A 154 2.30 -5.05 6.14
C ASN A 154 2.63 -6.19 7.12
N SER A 155 2.11 -6.12 8.35
CA SER A 155 2.33 -7.16 9.36
C SER A 155 1.51 -8.41 9.06
N LYS A 156 2.20 -9.55 8.99
CA LYS A 156 1.60 -10.87 8.67
C LYS A 156 1.51 -11.80 9.87
N GLN A 157 2.29 -11.53 10.91
CA GLN A 157 2.45 -12.41 12.06
C GLN A 157 2.30 -11.63 13.37
N LEU A 158 1.92 -12.34 14.43
CA LEU A 158 1.79 -11.77 15.77
C LEU A 158 3.11 -11.22 16.31
N LYS A 159 4.19 -11.96 16.06
CA LYS A 159 5.54 -11.65 16.50
C LYS A 159 6.48 -11.80 15.32
N ASP A 160 7.42 -10.86 15.22
CA ASP A 160 8.53 -10.85 14.26
C ASP A 160 9.77 -10.37 15.02
N SER A 161 10.97 -10.65 14.49
CA SER A 161 12.19 -10.08 15.05
C SER A 161 12.23 -8.56 14.94
N HIS A 162 11.53 -8.00 13.95
CA HIS A 162 11.35 -6.56 13.75
C HIS A 162 10.07 -6.10 14.44
N LYS A 163 10.20 -5.25 15.46
CA LYS A 163 9.08 -4.81 16.30
C LYS A 163 7.95 -4.13 15.51
N LEU A 164 8.27 -3.47 14.39
CA LEU A 164 7.30 -2.80 13.50
C LEU A 164 6.63 -3.75 12.48
N LYS A 165 7.08 -5.01 12.37
CA LYS A 165 6.43 -6.05 11.53
C LYS A 165 5.48 -6.95 12.32
N CYS A 166 5.42 -6.79 13.64
CA CYS A 166 4.49 -7.51 14.49
C CYS A 166 3.06 -7.02 14.28
N ALA A 167 2.10 -7.79 14.77
CA ALA A 167 0.72 -7.31 14.86
C ALA A 167 0.63 -6.07 15.77
N ILE A 168 -0.28 -5.15 15.44
CA ILE A 168 -0.56 -3.99 16.29
C ILE A 168 -1.25 -4.47 17.55
N SER A 169 -0.80 -3.98 18.70
CA SER A 169 -1.36 -4.21 20.03
C SER A 169 -1.09 -3.00 20.92
N ASP A 170 -1.74 -2.92 22.09
CA ASP A 170 -1.62 -1.80 23.02
C ASP A 170 -0.16 -1.56 23.49
N ALA A 171 0.64 -2.62 23.57
CA ALA A 171 2.05 -2.57 23.97
C ALA A 171 3.03 -2.44 22.79
N SER A 172 2.52 -2.29 21.56
CA SER A 172 3.36 -2.35 20.37
C SER A 172 4.11 -1.04 20.11
N ALA A 173 5.28 -1.15 19.46
CA ALA A 173 6.14 0.00 19.15
C ALA A 173 5.58 0.92 18.04
N HIS A 174 4.41 0.60 17.48
CA HIS A 174 3.82 1.30 16.35
C HIS A 174 3.41 2.73 16.70
N PHE A 175 2.76 2.97 17.85
CA PHE A 175 2.22 4.29 18.18
C PHE A 175 3.28 5.37 18.35
N PRO A 176 4.38 5.16 19.12
CA PRO A 176 5.46 6.14 19.17
C PRO A 176 6.12 6.38 17.81
N PHE A 177 6.23 5.34 16.98
CA PHE A 177 6.77 5.46 15.63
C PHE A 177 5.82 6.25 14.71
N PHE A 178 4.51 6.05 14.83
CA PHE A 178 3.49 6.82 14.12
C PHE A 178 3.54 8.30 14.48
N ASP A 179 3.68 8.64 15.76
CA ASP A 179 3.78 10.04 16.19
C ASP A 179 5.02 10.72 15.60
N LYS A 180 6.18 10.05 15.65
CA LYS A 180 7.41 10.51 14.96
C LYS A 180 7.17 10.72 13.46
N CYS A 181 6.47 9.79 12.80
CA CYS A 181 6.19 9.90 11.36
C CYS A 181 5.21 11.03 11.03
N LEU A 182 4.22 11.30 11.88
CA LEU A 182 3.26 12.39 11.71
C LEU A 182 3.92 13.77 11.85
N GLU A 183 4.99 13.89 12.64
CA GLU A 183 5.81 15.11 12.67
C GLU A 183 6.69 15.25 11.42
N TRP A 184 7.26 14.13 10.94
CA TRP A 184 8.23 14.09 9.86
C TRP A 184 7.61 14.24 8.46
N LEU A 185 6.52 13.53 8.16
CA LEU A 185 5.90 13.51 6.83
C LEU A 185 5.50 14.92 6.32
N PRO A 186 4.92 15.82 7.15
CA PRO A 186 4.60 17.19 6.75
C PRO A 186 5.80 18.02 6.25
N ARG A 187 7.01 17.73 6.75
CA ARG A 187 8.22 18.49 6.42
C ARG A 187 8.83 18.08 5.08
N LEU A 188 8.49 16.89 4.56
CA LEU A 188 8.96 16.40 3.25
C LEU A 188 8.34 17.21 2.11
N LYS A 189 9.20 17.82 1.30
CA LYS A 189 8.83 18.55 0.07
C LYS A 189 9.55 17.94 -1.13
N LEU A 190 9.07 18.21 -2.36
CA LEU A 190 9.86 17.87 -3.55
C LEU A 190 10.94 18.93 -3.78
N VAL A 191 12.07 18.53 -4.34
CA VAL A 191 13.09 19.48 -4.81
C VAL A 191 12.46 20.41 -5.86
N GLY A 192 12.71 21.72 -5.73
CA GLY A 192 12.15 22.73 -6.63
C GLY A 192 10.64 23.00 -6.47
N ALA A 193 10.00 22.50 -5.41
CA ALA A 193 8.62 22.86 -5.11
C ALA A 193 8.53 24.27 -4.52
N ASN A 194 7.76 25.15 -5.17
CA ASN A 194 7.38 26.44 -4.59
C ASN A 194 6.57 26.22 -3.30
N SER A 195 6.79 27.06 -2.30
CA SER A 195 6.12 27.03 -0.98
C SER A 195 4.59 27.03 -1.04
N ASN A 196 3.99 27.52 -2.13
CA ASN A 196 2.53 27.55 -2.35
C ASN A 196 1.93 26.28 -2.99
N LYS A 197 2.72 25.24 -3.28
CA LYS A 197 2.19 24.00 -3.89
C LYS A 197 1.59 23.09 -2.80
N LYS A 198 0.43 22.49 -3.14
CA LYS A 198 -0.20 21.42 -2.33
C LYS A 198 0.80 20.30 -2.05
N GLN A 199 0.68 19.69 -0.87
CA GLN A 199 1.53 18.59 -0.46
C GLN A 199 1.40 17.39 -1.42
N ILE A 200 2.44 16.57 -1.48
CA ILE A 200 2.51 15.42 -2.38
C ILE A 200 1.43 14.40 -1.97
N PRO A 201 0.56 13.95 -2.88
CA PRO A 201 -0.57 13.08 -2.53
C PRO A 201 -0.19 11.81 -1.78
N CYS A 202 0.94 11.17 -2.11
CA CYS A 202 1.36 9.96 -1.41
C CYS A 202 1.87 10.23 0.02
N VAL A 203 2.45 11.42 0.27
CA VAL A 203 2.87 11.84 1.61
C VAL A 203 1.63 12.17 2.47
N GLU A 204 0.63 12.85 1.89
CA GLU A 204 -0.67 13.02 2.55
C GLU A 204 -1.37 11.68 2.80
N GLY A 205 -1.24 10.74 1.86
CA GLY A 205 -1.79 9.39 1.98
C GLY A 205 -1.22 8.62 3.16
N TRP A 206 0.11 8.72 3.39
CA TRP A 206 0.73 8.12 4.57
C TRP A 206 0.24 8.75 5.88
N GLN A 207 0.11 10.08 5.94
CA GLN A 207 -0.45 10.75 7.12
C GLN A 207 -1.88 10.29 7.39
N HIS A 208 -2.71 10.28 6.35
CA HIS A 208 -4.10 9.80 6.40
C HIS A 208 -4.17 8.37 6.93
N ASN A 209 -3.36 7.48 6.37
CA ASN A 209 -3.31 6.07 6.77
C ASN A 209 -2.92 5.89 8.24
N ILE A 210 -1.93 6.65 8.73
CA ILE A 210 -1.51 6.59 10.14
C ILE A 210 -2.67 7.00 11.06
N LEU A 211 -3.31 8.14 10.78
CA LEU A 211 -4.43 8.63 11.58
C LEU A 211 -5.61 7.65 11.53
N CYS A 212 -5.95 7.17 10.33
CA CYS A 212 -6.98 6.17 10.13
C CYS A 212 -6.72 4.88 10.92
N LEU A 213 -5.48 4.37 10.89
CA LEU A 213 -5.12 3.15 11.58
C LEU A 213 -5.16 3.30 13.10
N LYS A 214 -4.73 4.47 13.63
CA LYS A 214 -4.88 4.79 15.06
C LYS A 214 -6.35 4.78 15.48
N MET A 215 -7.23 5.42 14.70
CA MET A 215 -8.67 5.46 15.00
C MET A 215 -9.35 4.11 14.84
N LEU A 216 -9.01 3.36 13.79
CA LEU A 216 -9.49 2.00 13.56
C LEU A 216 -9.09 1.08 14.73
N TRP A 217 -7.85 1.17 15.21
CA TRP A 217 -7.40 0.38 16.36
C TRP A 217 -8.22 0.68 17.61
N SER A 218 -8.38 1.95 17.97
CA SER A 218 -9.18 2.34 19.13
C SER A 218 -10.63 1.85 19.03
N ASP A 219 -11.22 1.95 17.84
CA ASP A 219 -12.59 1.51 17.58
C ASP A 219 -12.73 -0.04 17.66
N LEU A 220 -11.80 -0.80 17.07
CA LEU A 220 -11.76 -2.26 17.18
C LEU A 220 -11.57 -2.73 18.62
N ARG A 221 -10.77 -2.01 19.42
CA ARG A 221 -10.58 -2.32 20.84
C ARG A 221 -11.84 -2.06 21.65
N GLN A 222 -12.50 -0.93 21.44
CA GLN A 222 -13.68 -0.53 22.22
C GLN A 222 -14.91 -1.37 21.86
N ARG A 223 -15.18 -1.61 20.58
CA ARG A 223 -16.41 -2.29 20.13
C ARG A 223 -16.28 -3.80 20.08
N HIS A 224 -15.11 -4.30 19.66
CA HIS A 224 -14.91 -5.71 19.33
C HIS A 224 -13.90 -6.41 20.24
N GLN A 225 -13.25 -5.70 21.18
CA GLN A 225 -12.29 -6.23 22.14
C GLN A 225 -11.14 -7.04 21.50
N VAL A 226 -10.79 -6.70 20.26
CA VAL A 226 -9.77 -7.40 19.47
C VAL A 226 -8.39 -7.28 20.15
N SER A 227 -7.66 -8.38 20.32
CA SER A 227 -6.36 -8.37 21.02
C SER A 227 -5.18 -7.91 20.16
N PHE A 228 -5.28 -8.05 18.84
CA PHE A 228 -4.25 -7.64 17.89
C PHE A 228 -4.80 -7.38 16.49
N LEU A 229 -4.10 -6.60 15.67
CA LEU A 229 -4.46 -6.33 14.28
C LEU A 229 -3.30 -6.67 13.33
N LEU A 230 -3.57 -7.52 12.35
CA LEU A 230 -2.65 -7.83 11.24
C LEU A 230 -2.91 -6.89 10.06
N THR A 231 -1.96 -6.02 9.76
CA THR A 231 -2.14 -4.94 8.78
C THR A 231 -1.94 -5.38 7.34
N ASN A 232 -1.35 -6.57 7.09
CA ASN A 232 -1.32 -7.16 5.75
C ASN A 232 -2.72 -7.49 5.18
N ARG A 233 -3.78 -7.43 6.00
CA ARG A 233 -5.17 -7.54 5.52
C ARG A 233 -5.77 -6.18 5.13
N LEU A 234 -5.03 -5.10 5.34
CA LEU A 234 -5.44 -3.72 5.07
C LEU A 234 -4.72 -3.15 3.84
N ASN A 235 -4.68 -3.93 2.76
CA ASN A 235 -4.16 -3.55 1.45
C ASN A 235 -4.99 -4.21 0.33
N GLN A 236 -4.67 -3.89 -0.93
CA GLN A 236 -5.34 -4.44 -2.12
C GLN A 236 -4.63 -5.66 -2.73
N ASP A 237 -3.60 -6.21 -2.08
CA ASP A 237 -2.85 -7.34 -2.65
C ASP A 237 -3.76 -8.54 -2.93
N CYS A 238 -4.78 -8.78 -2.10
CA CYS A 238 -5.75 -9.85 -2.32
C CYS A 238 -6.53 -9.67 -3.64
N LEU A 239 -6.90 -8.43 -3.96
CA LEU A 239 -7.59 -8.08 -5.20
C LEU A 239 -6.65 -8.18 -6.42
N GLU A 240 -5.41 -7.70 -6.29
CA GLU A 240 -4.40 -7.83 -7.35
C GLU A 240 -4.06 -9.31 -7.65
N ASN A 241 -3.99 -10.14 -6.62
CA ASN A 241 -3.80 -11.59 -6.76
C ASN A 241 -5.00 -12.26 -7.45
N ALA A 242 -6.22 -11.84 -7.12
CA ALA A 242 -7.42 -12.32 -7.80
C ALA A 242 -7.41 -11.96 -9.29
N PHE A 243 -7.11 -10.70 -9.63
CA PHE A 243 -6.97 -10.28 -11.03
C PHE A 243 -5.86 -11.01 -11.77
N SER A 244 -4.76 -11.32 -11.11
CA SER A 244 -3.68 -12.10 -11.70
C SER A 244 -4.10 -13.54 -11.97
N SER A 245 -4.89 -14.14 -11.07
CA SER A 245 -5.45 -15.50 -11.25
C SER A 245 -6.45 -15.55 -12.40
N ILE A 246 -7.28 -14.51 -12.55
CA ILE A 246 -8.23 -14.39 -13.67
C ILE A 246 -7.48 -14.32 -14.99
N ARG A 247 -6.53 -13.37 -15.13
CA ARG A 247 -5.72 -13.21 -16.35
C ARG A 247 -4.92 -14.46 -16.71
N ALA A 248 -4.37 -15.15 -15.73
CA ALA A 248 -3.59 -16.37 -15.96
C ALA A 248 -4.42 -17.49 -16.61
N ARG A 249 -5.75 -17.49 -16.42
CA ARG A 249 -6.64 -18.47 -17.04
C ARG A 249 -6.74 -18.32 -18.55
N GLY A 250 -6.57 -17.09 -19.07
CA GLY A 250 -6.51 -16.80 -20.50
C GLY A 250 -5.24 -17.30 -21.21
N GLY A 251 -4.32 -17.95 -20.49
CA GLY A 251 -3.05 -18.42 -21.01
C GLY A 251 -2.12 -17.27 -21.37
N ASN A 252 -1.71 -17.17 -22.64
CA ASN A 252 -0.82 -16.11 -23.12
C ASN A 252 -1.53 -14.77 -23.42
N ARG A 253 -2.80 -14.61 -23.03
CA ARG A 253 -3.56 -13.38 -23.23
C ARG A 253 -3.51 -12.52 -21.97
N ASP A 254 -2.46 -11.72 -21.86
CA ASP A 254 -2.24 -10.86 -20.69
C ASP A 254 -3.24 -9.69 -20.56
N ASN A 255 -3.99 -9.38 -21.61
CA ASN A 255 -4.94 -8.26 -21.67
C ASN A 255 -6.30 -8.70 -22.24
N PRO A 256 -7.15 -9.38 -21.43
CA PRO A 256 -8.47 -9.83 -21.88
C PRO A 256 -9.42 -8.65 -22.14
N ASP A 257 -10.33 -8.81 -23.10
CA ASP A 257 -11.46 -7.89 -23.26
C ASP A 257 -12.53 -8.11 -22.16
N SER A 258 -13.58 -7.28 -22.14
CA SER A 258 -14.61 -7.34 -21.09
C SER A 258 -15.37 -8.67 -21.06
N VAL A 259 -15.64 -9.27 -22.22
CA VAL A 259 -16.36 -10.54 -22.34
C VAL A 259 -15.47 -11.69 -21.86
N GLN A 260 -14.21 -11.67 -22.27
CA GLN A 260 -13.20 -12.65 -21.83
C GLN A 260 -13.00 -12.58 -20.32
N PHE A 261 -12.86 -11.36 -19.77
CA PHE A 261 -12.73 -11.16 -18.33
C PHE A 261 -13.94 -11.72 -17.59
N GLU A 262 -15.16 -11.49 -18.08
CA GLU A 262 -16.37 -12.04 -17.47
C GLU A 262 -16.36 -13.58 -17.48
N CYS A 263 -16.01 -14.21 -18.60
CA CYS A 263 -15.91 -15.65 -18.71
C CYS A 263 -14.86 -16.24 -17.76
N GLU A 264 -13.67 -15.63 -17.72
CA GLU A 264 -12.57 -16.07 -16.86
C GLU A 264 -12.89 -15.87 -15.38
N TYR A 265 -13.47 -14.72 -15.02
CA TYR A 265 -13.93 -14.43 -13.67
C TYR A 265 -14.97 -15.45 -13.22
N ARG A 266 -16.00 -15.71 -14.03
CA ARG A 266 -17.03 -16.70 -13.72
C ARG A 266 -16.41 -18.06 -13.44
N ALA A 267 -15.49 -18.48 -14.29
CA ALA A 267 -14.83 -19.78 -14.14
C ALA A 267 -13.93 -19.86 -12.89
N VAL A 268 -13.24 -18.78 -12.52
CA VAL A 268 -12.46 -18.70 -11.26
C VAL A 268 -13.38 -18.71 -10.05
N ALA A 269 -14.45 -17.91 -10.06
CA ALA A 269 -15.41 -17.83 -8.96
C ALA A 269 -16.13 -19.16 -8.72
N THR A 270 -16.61 -19.79 -9.80
CA THR A 270 -17.14 -21.15 -9.81
C THR A 270 -16.10 -22.13 -9.23
N GLY A 271 -14.87 -22.16 -9.78
CA GLY A 271 -13.82 -23.05 -9.28
C GLY A 271 -13.55 -22.95 -7.78
N LEU A 272 -13.54 -21.73 -7.21
CA LEU A 272 -13.37 -21.49 -5.78
C LEU A 272 -14.56 -21.95 -4.93
N MET A 273 -15.78 -21.90 -5.47
CA MET A 273 -16.99 -22.39 -4.78
C MET A 273 -17.10 -23.92 -4.82
N PHE A 274 -16.56 -24.56 -5.86
CA PHE A 274 -16.64 -26.02 -6.06
C PHE A 274 -15.42 -26.80 -5.55
N SER A 275 -14.35 -26.13 -5.12
CA SER A 275 -13.18 -26.79 -4.52
C SER A 275 -13.46 -27.21 -3.07
N ASN A 276 -13.96 -28.43 -2.90
CA ASN A 276 -14.11 -29.12 -1.61
C ASN A 276 -12.79 -29.75 -1.12
N SER A 277 -12.70 -30.00 0.19
CA SER A 277 -11.49 -30.33 0.96
C SER A 277 -10.65 -31.50 0.41
N GLU A 278 -9.32 -31.36 0.46
CA GLU A 278 -8.31 -32.35 0.02
C GLU A 278 -8.32 -33.72 0.78
N LYS A 279 -9.32 -34.01 1.63
CA LYS A 279 -9.32 -35.20 2.52
C LYS A 279 -10.65 -35.96 2.65
N THR A 280 -11.44 -36.09 1.60
CA THR A 280 -12.66 -36.94 1.66
C THR A 280 -12.80 -37.83 0.42
N ASN A 281 -12.86 -39.14 0.65
CA ASN A 281 -13.17 -40.19 -0.34
C ASN A 281 -14.69 -40.32 -0.63
N CYS A 282 -15.49 -39.29 -0.34
CA CYS A 282 -16.92 -39.28 -0.60
C CYS A 282 -17.28 -38.03 -1.41
N GLU A 283 -18.01 -38.20 -2.51
CA GLU A 283 -18.66 -37.12 -3.23
C GLU A 283 -19.60 -36.37 -2.27
N GLN A 284 -19.40 -35.06 -2.14
CA GLN A 284 -20.39 -34.19 -1.51
C GLN A 284 -21.34 -33.69 -2.59
N ASP A 285 -22.62 -33.99 -2.39
CA ASP A 285 -23.73 -33.58 -3.25
C ASP A 285 -23.86 -32.04 -3.26
N LEU A 286 -23.66 -31.45 -4.44
CA LEU A 286 -23.54 -29.99 -4.65
C LEU A 286 -24.90 -29.29 -4.77
N ASP A 287 -25.99 -30.02 -4.63
CA ASP A 287 -27.36 -29.53 -4.75
C ASP A 287 -27.66 -28.37 -3.81
N ALA A 288 -27.10 -28.35 -2.60
CA ALA A 288 -27.29 -27.27 -1.64
C ALA A 288 -26.77 -25.90 -2.15
N LEU A 289 -25.70 -25.89 -2.94
CA LEU A 289 -25.09 -24.66 -3.47
C LEU A 289 -25.84 -24.17 -4.72
N LEU A 290 -26.35 -25.09 -5.54
CA LEU A 290 -27.24 -24.79 -6.67
C LEU A 290 -28.60 -24.25 -6.20
N LEU A 291 -29.14 -24.78 -5.10
CA LEU A 291 -30.35 -24.27 -4.46
C LEU A 291 -30.16 -22.83 -3.95
N GLN A 292 -28.99 -22.47 -3.41
CA GLN A 292 -28.68 -21.09 -3.01
C GLN A 292 -28.59 -20.13 -4.20
N PHE A 293 -28.05 -20.55 -5.34
CA PHE A 293 -28.03 -19.71 -6.54
C PHE A 293 -29.42 -19.36 -7.07
N SER A 294 -30.38 -20.30 -6.98
CA SER A 294 -31.77 -20.02 -7.36
C SER A 294 -32.41 -18.94 -6.48
N THR A 295 -32.00 -18.86 -5.21
CA THR A 295 -32.46 -17.84 -4.25
C THR A 295 -31.83 -16.47 -4.53
N TYR A 296 -30.55 -16.42 -4.93
CA TYR A 296 -29.90 -15.17 -5.36
C TYR A 296 -30.40 -14.65 -6.70
N ALA A 297 -30.74 -15.55 -7.64
CA ALA A 297 -31.33 -15.18 -8.93
C ALA A 297 -32.77 -14.62 -8.80
N SER A 298 -33.47 -14.95 -7.71
CA SER A 298 -34.82 -14.45 -7.41
C SER A 298 -34.88 -13.08 -6.74
N HIS A 299 -33.74 -12.51 -6.33
CA HIS A 299 -33.69 -11.12 -5.87
C HIS A 299 -33.53 -10.21 -7.10
N GLU A 300 -34.66 -9.71 -7.60
CA GLU A 300 -34.67 -8.64 -8.59
C GLU A 300 -33.79 -7.49 -8.11
N SER A 301 -32.90 -7.03 -9.00
CA SER A 301 -32.15 -5.79 -8.81
C SER A 301 -33.16 -4.67 -8.50
N PRO A 302 -32.93 -3.78 -7.52
CA PRO A 302 -33.81 -2.63 -7.34
C PRO A 302 -33.88 -1.88 -8.68
N GLN A 303 -35.10 -1.76 -9.22
CA GLN A 303 -35.34 -1.09 -10.49
C GLN A 303 -34.68 0.29 -10.43
N VAL A 304 -33.73 0.53 -11.33
CA VAL A 304 -33.21 1.87 -11.56
C VAL A 304 -34.37 2.67 -12.13
N ILE A 305 -35.01 3.48 -11.28
CA ILE A 305 -35.94 4.51 -11.74
C ILE A 305 -35.09 5.56 -12.44
N VAL A 306 -34.88 5.37 -13.74
CA VAL A 306 -34.42 6.43 -14.63
C VAL A 306 -35.65 7.23 -15.00
N ASP A 307 -35.92 8.33 -14.29
CA ASP A 307 -36.84 9.35 -14.77
C ASP A 307 -36.08 10.24 -15.78
N PRO A 308 -36.38 10.19 -17.09
CA PRO A 308 -35.60 10.90 -18.11
C PRO A 308 -35.83 12.41 -18.15
N LYS A 309 -36.56 13.00 -17.18
CA LYS A 309 -36.97 14.42 -17.23
C LYS A 309 -36.27 15.38 -16.27
N SER A 310 -35.28 14.95 -15.47
CA SER A 310 -34.58 15.88 -14.56
C SER A 310 -33.21 16.39 -15.04
N ILE A 311 -32.81 16.08 -16.29
CA ILE A 311 -31.60 16.65 -16.90
C ILE A 311 -32.00 17.68 -17.96
N MET A 312 -32.65 18.76 -17.52
CA MET A 312 -32.67 20.06 -18.17
C MET A 312 -33.42 21.04 -17.25
N GLU A 313 -32.71 21.54 -16.24
CA GLU A 313 -32.83 22.90 -15.66
C GLU A 313 -31.60 23.18 -14.79
#